data_AF-A0A1M5QE21-F1
#
_entry.id   AF-A0A1M5QE21-F1
#
_cell.length_a   1.000
_cell.length_b   1.000
_cell.length_c   1.000
_cell.angle_alpha   90.00
_cell.angle_beta   90.00
_cell.angle_gamma   90.00
#
_symmetry.space_group_name_H-M   'P 1'
#
loop_
_entity.id
_entity.type
_entity.pdbx_description
1 polymer ?
#
loop_
_entity_poly.entity_id
_entity_poly.type
_entity_poly.pdbx_seq_one_letter_code
_entity_poly.pdbx_strand_id
1 'polypeptide(L)'
;MWIIIRALGYFVEFLELMILIRVIMSWIPNARYSRFYDTIYSITEPILEPIRELMFRYFNTGPIDISPIIAYFLIKIVYLILVRILIGVVF
;
A
#
# COMPACT_ATOMS: atom_id res chain seq x y z
N MET A 1 -6.40 -18.90 -15.61
CA MET A 1 -6.41 -17.43 -15.47
C MET A 1 -7.20 -16.93 -14.24
N TRP A 2 -8.42 -17.41 -14.00
CA TRP A 2 -9.25 -16.96 -12.86
C TRP A 2 -8.59 -17.10 -11.48
N ILE A 3 -7.83 -18.18 -11.25
CA ILE A 3 -7.08 -18.37 -10.00
C ILE A 3 -6.02 -17.27 -9.83
N ILE A 4 -5.34 -16.88 -10.90
CA ILE A 4 -4.31 -15.82 -10.87
C ILE A 4 -4.95 -14.47 -10.52
N ILE A 5 -6.08 -14.15 -11.15
CA ILE A 5 -6.83 -12.91 -10.86
C ILE A 5 -7.29 -12.87 -9.39
N ARG A 6 -7.80 -14.00 -8.86
CA ARG A 6 -8.19 -14.09 -7.44
C ARG A 6 -7.00 -13.94 -6.50
N ALA A 7 -5.90 -14.64 -6.78
CA ALA A 7 -4.68 -14.54 -5.98
C ALA A 7 -4.13 -13.11 -5.96
N LEU A 8 -4.13 -12.43 -7.11
CA LEU A 8 -3.76 -11.03 -7.23
C LEU A 8 -4.69 -10.12 -6.40
N GLY A 9 -6.01 -10.37 -6.46
CA GLY A 9 -6.99 -9.65 -5.65
C GLY A 9 -6.71 -9.77 -4.15
N TYR A 10 -6.52 -11.00 -3.65
CA TYR A 10 -6.18 -11.23 -2.24
C TYR A 10 -4.86 -10.58 -1.83
N PHE A 11 -3.86 -10.59 -2.71
CA PHE A 11 -2.59 -9.91 -2.45
C PHE A 11 -2.76 -8.40 -2.33
N VAL A 12 -3.56 -7.79 -3.21
CA VAL A 12 -3.87 -6.36 -3.17
C VAL A 12 -4.65 -6.00 -1.90
N GLU A 13 -5.68 -6.76 -1.55
CA GLU A 13 -6.44 -6.58 -0.31
C GLU A 13 -5.55 -6.72 0.93
N PHE A 14 -4.62 -7.66 0.92
CA PHE A 14 -3.63 -7.81 1.99
C PHE A 14 -2.75 -6.57 2.14
N LEU A 15 -2.20 -6.03 1.05
CA LEU A 15 -1.38 -4.82 1.10
C LEU A 15 -2.17 -3.61 1.62
N GLU A 16 -3.40 -3.42 1.13
CA GLU A 16 -4.29 -2.36 1.60
C GLU A 16 -4.58 -2.47 3.10
N LEU A 17 -4.84 -3.69 3.58
CA LEU A 17 -5.03 -3.97 5.00
C LEU A 17 -3.77 -3.64 5.81
N MET A 18 -2.57 -4.02 5.35
CA MET A 18 -1.32 -3.71 6.04
C MET A 18 -1.08 -2.19 6.12
N ILE A 19 -1.36 -1.46 5.04
CA ILE A 19 -1.28 0.01 5.01
C ILE A 19 -2.29 0.62 5.99
N LEU A 20 -3.54 0.12 6.02
CA LEU A 20 -4.56 0.58 6.95
C LEU A 20 -4.17 0.34 8.41
N ILE A 21 -3.69 -0.87 8.73
CA ILE A 21 -3.19 -1.21 10.07
C ILE A 21 -2.08 -0.26 10.47
N ARG A 22 -1.13 0.02 9.56
CA ARG A 22 -0.04 0.96 9.82
C ARG A 22 -0.54 2.36 10.19
N VAL A 23 -1.52 2.87 9.44
CA VAL A 23 -2.14 4.19 9.72
C VAL A 23 -2.80 4.19 11.09
N ILE A 24 -3.61 3.18 11.40
CA ILE A 24 -4.29 3.05 12.69
C ILE A 24 -3.25 2.99 13.84
N MET A 25 -2.22 2.16 13.70
CA MET A 25 -1.16 2.03 14.70
C MET A 25 -0.34 3.32 14.88
N SER A 26 -0.21 4.14 13.85
CA SER A 26 0.49 5.43 13.95
C SER A 26 -0.21 6.41 14.92
N TRP A 27 -1.52 6.28 15.09
CA TRP A 27 -2.32 7.12 15.98
C TRP A 27 -2.33 6.64 17.43
N ILE A 28 -2.00 5.37 17.68
CA ILE A 28 -1.98 4.80 19.02
C ILE A 28 -0.61 5.06 19.67
N PRO A 29 -0.54 5.84 20.77
CA PRO A 29 0.69 6.02 21.54
C PRO A 29 1.18 4.65 22.03
N ASN A 30 2.47 4.33 21.82
CA ASN A 30 3.14 3.06 22.12
C ASN A 30 3.02 1.93 21.08
N ALA A 31 2.00 1.92 20.21
CA ALA A 31 1.89 0.86 19.20
C ALA A 31 3.08 0.87 18.21
N ARG A 32 3.61 2.06 17.92
CA ARG A 32 4.77 2.29 17.05
C ARG A 32 6.09 1.67 17.51
N TYR A 33 6.20 1.28 18.78
CA TYR A 33 7.44 0.68 19.33
C TYR A 33 7.33 -0.84 19.49
N SER A 34 6.25 -1.44 18.99
CA SER A 34 6.01 -2.88 19.08
C SER A 34 6.68 -3.63 17.92
N ARG A 35 7.17 -4.85 18.16
CA ARG A 35 7.67 -5.74 17.09
C ARG A 35 6.62 -6.00 16.00
N PHE A 36 5.34 -5.95 16.38
CA PHE A 36 4.25 -6.08 15.42
C PHE A 36 4.25 -4.89 14.45
N TYR A 37 4.40 -3.66 14.95
CA TYR A 37 4.56 -2.49 14.09
C TYR A 37 5.76 -2.62 13.14
N ASP A 38 6.91 -3.07 13.63
CA ASP A 38 8.11 -3.24 12.80
C ASP A 38 7.87 -4.22 11.62
N THR A 39 7.04 -5.24 11.85
CA THR A 39 6.64 -6.20 10.81
C THR A 39 5.70 -5.54 9.79
N ILE A 40 4.71 -4.79 10.24
CA ILE A 40 3.80 -4.05 9.34
C ILE A 40 4.58 -2.99 8.56
N TYR A 41 5.51 -2.30 9.21
CA TYR A 41 6.39 -1.30 8.62
C TYR A 41 7.25 -1.92 7.52
N SER A 42 7.93 -3.05 7.78
CA SER A 42 8.78 -3.70 6.78
C SER A 42 8.02 -4.20 5.54
N ILE A 43 6.75 -4.62 5.70
CA ILE A 43 5.89 -5.03 4.59
C ILE A 43 5.45 -3.81 3.75
N THR A 44 5.14 -2.70 4.40
CA THR A 44 4.53 -1.52 3.74
C THR A 44 5.54 -0.49 3.25
N GLU A 45 6.72 -0.40 3.86
CA GLU A 45 7.75 0.59 3.51
C GLU A 45 8.20 0.56 2.06
N PRO A 46 8.46 -0.59 1.42
CA PRO A 46 8.88 -0.60 0.01
C PRO A 46 7.90 0.10 -0.93
N ILE A 47 6.63 0.23 -0.54
CA ILE A 47 5.59 0.95 -1.27
C ILE A 47 5.49 2.40 -0.79
N LEU A 48 5.49 2.63 0.52
CA LEU A 48 5.26 3.96 1.10
C LEU A 48 6.47 4.88 1.02
N GLU A 49 7.69 4.38 1.19
CA GLU A 49 8.93 5.17 1.18
C GLU A 49 9.14 5.92 -0.15
N PRO A 50 9.04 5.30 -1.34
CA PRO A 50 9.22 6.02 -2.60
C PRO A 50 8.17 7.12 -2.80
N ILE A 51 6.92 6.86 -2.41
CA ILE A 51 5.82 7.82 -2.50
C ILE A 51 6.09 8.99 -1.55
N ARG A 52 6.49 8.67 -0.32
CA ARG A 52 6.81 9.64 0.72
C ARG A 52 7.99 10.53 0.31
N GLU A 53 9.07 9.96 -0.20
CA GLU A 53 10.19 10.73 -0.73
C GLU A 53 9.78 11.66 -1.88
N LEU A 54 8.96 11.15 -2.82
CA LEU A 54 8.47 11.96 -3.93
C LEU A 54 7.65 13.16 -3.44
N MET A 55 6.75 12.94 -2.48
CA MET A 55 5.96 14.01 -1.87
C MET A 55 6.85 15.05 -1.19
N PHE A 56 7.84 14.61 -0.39
CA PHE A 56 8.74 15.53 0.30
C PHE A 56 9.56 16.37 -0.70
N ARG A 57 10.05 15.76 -1.78
CA ARG A 57 10.86 16.45 -2.79
C ARG A 57 10.08 17.49 -3.59
N TYR A 58 8.83 17.22 -3.95
CA TYR A 58 8.07 18.07 -4.89
C TYR A 58 6.99 18.94 -4.25
N PHE A 59 6.40 18.50 -3.14
CA PHE A 59 5.19 19.14 -2.58
C PHE A 59 5.38 19.68 -1.16
N ASN A 60 6.52 19.38 -0.50
CA ASN A 60 6.86 19.81 0.86
C ASN A 60 5.68 19.64 1.84
N THR A 61 5.15 18.41 1.94
CA THR A 61 3.91 18.06 2.65
C THR A 61 3.94 18.20 4.18
N GLY A 62 5.01 18.75 4.76
CA GLY A 62 5.17 18.90 6.20
C GLY A 62 5.21 17.55 6.93
N PRO A 63 4.93 17.51 8.25
CA PRO A 63 5.09 16.31 9.08
C PRO A 63 4.00 15.25 8.89
N ILE A 64 2.96 15.54 8.11
CA ILE A 64 1.83 14.62 7.91
C ILE A 64 2.15 13.68 6.74
N ASP A 65 2.19 12.38 7.02
CA ASP A 65 2.43 11.37 6.01
C ASP A 65 1.14 11.01 5.26
N ILE A 66 0.94 11.61 4.09
CA ILE A 66 -0.19 11.35 3.16
C ILE A 66 0.12 10.15 2.24
N SER A 67 1.32 9.58 2.30
CA SER A 67 1.73 8.47 1.43
C SER A 67 0.80 7.26 1.48
N PRO A 68 0.18 6.89 2.63
CA PRO A 68 -0.76 5.76 2.70
C PRO A 68 -1.98 5.94 1.79
N ILE A 69 -2.50 7.17 1.68
CA ILE A 69 -3.66 7.48 0.84
C ILE A 69 -3.29 7.37 -0.63
N ILE A 70 -2.15 7.94 -1.01
CA ILE A 70 -1.65 7.88 -2.39
C ILE A 70 -1.35 6.42 -2.77
N ALA A 71 -0.73 5.66 -1.87
CA ALA A 71 -0.43 4.24 -2.09
C ALA A 71 -1.70 3.42 -2.33
N TYR A 72 -2.76 3.63 -1.53
CA TYR A 72 -4.05 2.97 -1.73
C TYR A 72 -4.59 3.18 -3.15
N PHE A 73 -4.62 4.43 -3.64
CA PHE A 73 -5.08 4.71 -4.99
C PHE A 73 -4.17 4.14 -6.08
N LEU A 74 -2.85 4.24 -5.92
CA LEU A 74 -1.88 3.68 -6.88
C LEU A 74 -2.01 2.16 -6.98
N ILE A 75 -2.14 1.47 -5.85
CA ILE A 75 -2.35 0.02 -5.81
C ILE A 75 -3.64 -0.35 -6.56
N LYS A 76 -4.75 0.37 -6.33
CA LYS A 76 -6.01 0.13 -7.06
C LYS A 76 -5.86 0.34 -8.56
N ILE A 77 -5.19 1.41 -9.00
CA ILE A 77 -4.95 1.69 -10.43
C ILE A 77 -4.13 0.56 -11.06
N VAL A 78 -3.03 0.17 -10.42
CA VAL A 78 -2.17 -0.93 -10.90
C VAL A 78 -2.95 -2.24 -10.97
N TYR A 79 -3.74 -2.56 -9.94
CA TYR A 79 -4.59 -3.75 -9.94
C TYR A 79 -5.56 -3.76 -11.13
N LEU A 80 -6.28 -2.67 -11.39
CA LEU A 80 -7.22 -2.58 -12.50
C LEU A 80 -6.53 -2.78 -13.86
N ILE A 81 -5.35 -2.19 -14.05
CA ILE A 81 -4.55 -2.36 -15.26
C ILE A 81 -4.13 -3.83 -15.43
N LEU A 82 -3.59 -4.44 -14.38
CA LEU A 82 -3.15 -5.85 -14.40
C LEU A 82 -4.31 -6.80 -14.71
N VAL A 83 -5.47 -6.62 -14.05
CA VAL A 83 -6.67 -7.43 -14.30
C VAL A 83 -7.13 -7.27 -15.75
N ARG A 84 -7.14 -6.04 -16.27
CA ARG A 84 -7.54 -5.77 -17.66
C ARG A 84 -6.61 -6.47 -18.66
N ILE A 85 -5.30 -6.42 -18.43
CA ILE A 85 -4.32 -7.14 -19.27
C ILE A 85 -4.53 -8.64 -19.18
N LEU A 86 -4.67 -9.20 -17.97
CA LEU A 86 -4.86 -10.64 -17.76
C LEU A 86 -6.14 -11.16 -18.42
N ILE A 87 -7.23 -10.39 -18.38
CA ILE A 87 -8.48 -10.71 -19.07
C ILE A 87 -8.28 -10.63 -20.59
N GLY A 88 -7.66 -9.56 -21.09
CA GLY A 88 -7.42 -9.36 -22.52
C GLY A 88 -6.44 -10.35 -23.16
N VAL A 89 -5.68 -11.12 -22.37
CA VAL A 89 -4.85 -12.24 -22.86
C VAL A 89 -5.67 -13.52 -23.03
N VAL A 90 -6.82 -13.64 -22.36
CA VAL A 90 -7.66 -14.85 -22.40
C VAL A 90 -8.68 -14.81 -23.54
N PHE A 91 -9.13 -13.62 -23.93
CA PHE A 91 -10.11 -13.36 -24.99
C PHE A 91 -9.42 -12.81 -26.23
#